data_AF-A0A1U7W6A5-F1
#
_entry.id   AF-A0A1U7W6A5-F1
#
_cell.length_a   1.000
_cell.length_b   1.000
_cell.length_c   1.000
_cell.angle_alpha   90.00
_cell.angle_beta   90.00
_cell.angle_gamma   90.00
#
_symmetry.space_group_name_H-M   'P 1'
#
loop_
_entity.id
_entity.type
_entity.pdbx_description
1 polymer ?
#
loop_
_entity_poly.entity_id
_entity_poly.type
_entity_poly.pdbx_seq_one_letter_code
_entity_poly.pdbx_strand_id
1 'polypeptide(L)'
;MAIDQDVEELLVMGNSDLIIRQAQDEWETRDVKLIPYKQHVENLSKRFKSVEFRYIPCFHNELADVLATLASMLPYPGNLHIDPLEIQIGERHGYCNMAEMEPNVQPSYHDIKRSLKMKEYPEQSNGDQKRTIRRLVSDLFLSGEGLYKRTPNLNLLRCVDVEEAGRIIYE
;
A
#
# COMPACT_ATOMS: atom_id res chain seq x y z
N MET A 1 -7.19 18.67 15.88
CA MET A 1 -6.92 17.24 16.18
C MET A 1 -8.24 16.49 16.24
N ALA A 2 -8.28 15.14 16.23
CA ALA A 2 -9.54 14.37 16.32
C ALA A 2 -10.40 14.76 17.53
N ILE A 3 -9.74 15.14 18.62
CA ILE A 3 -10.33 15.71 19.84
C ILE A 3 -11.17 16.99 19.58
N ASP A 4 -10.79 17.79 18.59
CA ASP A 4 -11.45 19.04 18.24
C ASP A 4 -12.50 18.86 17.14
N GLN A 5 -12.74 17.61 16.71
CA GLN A 5 -13.62 17.25 15.60
C GLN A 5 -14.83 16.40 16.03
N ASP A 6 -15.22 16.47 17.30
CA ASP A 6 -16.36 15.71 17.88
C ASP A 6 -16.32 14.20 17.62
N VAL A 7 -15.11 13.64 17.43
CA VAL A 7 -14.91 12.19 17.27
C VAL A 7 -15.11 11.51 18.62
N GLU A 8 -16.04 10.56 18.68
CA GLU A 8 -16.37 9.84 19.91
C GLU A 8 -15.62 8.51 20.07
N GLU A 9 -15.32 7.84 18.95
CA GLU A 9 -14.67 6.53 18.92
C GLU A 9 -13.42 6.58 18.04
N LEU A 10 -12.33 5.97 18.50
CA LEU A 10 -11.04 6.04 17.81
C LEU A 10 -10.42 4.64 17.65
N LEU A 11 -10.06 4.28 16.41
CA LEU A 11 -9.21 3.12 16.13
C LEU A 11 -7.79 3.61 15.79
N VAL A 12 -6.83 3.31 16.66
CA VAL A 12 -5.42 3.64 16.51
C VAL A 12 -4.69 2.43 15.96
N MET A 13 -4.13 2.57 14.75
CA MET A 13 -3.33 1.52 14.12
C MET A 13 -1.86 1.92 14.10
N GLY A 14 -0.96 0.99 14.42
CA GLY A 14 0.47 1.25 14.40
C GLY A 14 1.30 -0.01 14.18
N ASN A 15 2.51 0.17 13.67
CA ASN A 15 3.47 -0.90 13.37
C ASN A 15 4.50 -1.17 14.47
N SER A 16 4.44 -0.43 15.58
CA SER A 16 5.29 -0.67 16.75
C SER A 16 4.56 -1.55 17.76
N ASP A 17 4.87 -2.85 17.75
CA ASP A 17 4.28 -3.84 18.68
C ASP A 17 4.48 -3.42 20.14
N LEU A 18 5.65 -2.88 20.49
CA LEU A 18 5.95 -2.37 21.82
C LEU A 18 4.96 -1.28 22.25
N ILE A 19 4.76 -0.25 21.41
CA ILE A 19 3.91 0.90 21.75
C ILE A 19 2.44 0.50 21.78
N ILE A 20 1.99 -0.33 20.83
CA ILE A 20 0.62 -0.82 20.79
C ILE A 20 0.30 -1.62 22.06
N ARG A 21 1.14 -2.58 22.43
CA ARG A 21 0.93 -3.38 23.66
C ARG A 21 0.97 -2.56 24.93
N GLN A 22 1.82 -1.53 24.98
CA GLN A 22 1.86 -0.60 26.11
C GLN A 22 0.59 0.25 26.21
N ALA A 23 0.02 0.68 25.08
CA ALA A 23 -1.23 1.44 25.03
C ALA A 23 -2.46 0.59 25.34
N GLN A 24 -2.39 -0.73 25.09
CA GLN A 24 -3.42 -1.71 25.47
C GLN A 24 -3.33 -2.16 26.95
N ASP A 25 -2.37 -1.64 27.71
CA ASP A 25 -2.04 -2.09 29.06
C ASP A 25 -1.63 -3.57 29.18
N GLU A 26 -1.30 -4.24 28.06
CA GLU A 26 -0.74 -5.59 28.08
C GLU A 26 0.68 -5.57 28.66
N TRP A 27 1.46 -4.53 28.32
CA TRP A 27 2.86 -4.39 28.69
C TRP A 27 3.11 -3.10 29.50
N GLU A 28 3.98 -3.19 30.50
CA GLU A 28 4.44 -2.03 31.27
C GLU A 28 5.77 -1.49 30.73
N THR A 29 5.96 -0.17 30.82
CA THR A 29 7.25 0.47 30.54
C THR A 29 7.95 0.85 31.83
N ARG A 30 9.23 0.47 31.95
CA ARG A 30 10.13 0.89 33.04
C ARG A 30 11.08 2.00 32.62
N ASP A 31 11.05 2.38 31.34
CA ASP A 31 11.89 3.47 30.83
C ASP A 31 11.32 4.80 31.31
N VAL A 32 12.10 5.50 32.14
CA VAL A 32 11.76 6.83 32.68
C VAL A 32 11.42 7.85 31.60
N LYS A 33 11.92 7.69 30.38
CA LYS A 33 11.63 8.58 29.24
C LYS A 33 10.27 8.27 28.61
N LEU A 34 9.80 7.03 28.66
CA LEU A 34 8.55 6.59 28.04
C LEU A 34 7.34 6.67 28.98
N ILE A 35 7.55 6.58 30.29
CA ILE A 35 6.50 6.71 31.31
C ILE A 35 5.61 7.96 31.09
N PRO A 36 6.17 9.17 30.84
CA PRO A 36 5.35 10.36 30.62
C PRO A 36 4.46 10.25 29.38
N TYR A 37 4.95 9.60 28.31
CA TYR A 37 4.17 9.41 27.08
C TYR A 37 3.05 8.41 27.28
N LYS A 38 3.28 7.29 27.99
CA LYS A 38 2.23 6.34 28.33
C LYS A 38 1.09 7.02 29.10
N GLN A 39 1.42 7.76 30.16
CA GLN A 39 0.44 8.51 30.94
C GLN A 39 -0.31 9.55 30.10
N HIS A 40 0.37 10.18 29.15
CA HIS A 40 -0.27 11.13 28.24
C HIS A 40 -1.29 10.45 27.33
N VAL A 41 -0.93 9.31 26.73
CA VAL A 41 -1.85 8.52 25.90
C VAL A 41 -3.06 8.07 26.71
N GLU A 42 -2.87 7.55 27.93
CA GLU A 42 -3.98 7.18 28.84
C GLU A 42 -4.93 8.35 29.11
N ASN A 43 -4.39 9.55 29.37
CA ASN A 43 -5.19 10.74 29.63
C ASN A 43 -5.95 11.23 28.39
N LEU A 44 -5.36 11.11 27.20
CA LEU A 44 -6.04 11.41 25.94
C LEU A 44 -7.15 10.39 25.67
N SER A 45 -6.92 9.10 25.91
CA SER A 45 -7.90 8.05 25.68
C SER A 45 -9.19 8.26 26.49
N LYS A 46 -9.09 8.80 27.72
CA LYS A 46 -10.25 9.14 28.56
C LYS A 46 -11.17 10.22 27.97
N ARG A 47 -10.72 10.96 26.95
CA ARG A 47 -11.52 11.99 26.29
C ARG A 47 -12.46 11.44 25.23
N PHE A 48 -12.27 10.19 24.82
CA PHE A 48 -13.11 9.48 23.86
C PHE A 48 -14.04 8.51 24.58
N LYS A 49 -15.17 8.16 23.95
CA LYS A 49 -16.07 7.11 24.48
C LYS A 49 -15.41 5.73 24.38
N SER A 50 -14.69 5.48 23.29
CA SER A 50 -13.93 4.25 23.10
C SER A 50 -12.66 4.51 22.29
N VAL A 51 -11.58 3.81 22.66
CA VAL A 51 -10.34 3.80 21.88
C VAL A 51 -9.88 2.35 21.77
N GLU A 52 -9.67 1.89 20.54
CA GLU A 52 -9.07 0.59 20.25
C GLU A 52 -7.66 0.81 19.67
N PHE A 53 -6.70 0.03 20.14
CA PHE A 53 -5.36 0.00 19.59
C PHE A 53 -5.14 -1.31 18.84
N ARG A 54 -4.58 -1.25 17.63
CA ARG A 54 -4.34 -2.42 16.79
C ARG A 54 -2.95 -2.38 16.17
N TYR A 55 -2.24 -3.49 16.35
CA TYR A 55 -0.99 -3.70 15.63
C TYR A 55 -1.28 -4.03 14.17
N ILE A 56 -0.58 -3.35 13.26
CA ILE A 56 -0.60 -3.66 11.83
C ILE A 56 0.83 -3.84 11.32
N PRO A 57 1.09 -4.80 10.42
CA PRO A 57 2.37 -4.90 9.73
C PRO A 57 2.79 -3.57 9.07
N CYS A 58 4.10 -3.31 9.03
CA CYS A 58 4.68 -2.09 8.45
C CYS A 58 4.14 -1.76 7.04
N PHE A 59 3.96 -2.75 6.16
CA PHE A 59 3.43 -2.52 4.81
C PHE A 59 1.97 -2.01 4.77
N HIS A 60 1.22 -2.14 5.87
CA HIS A 60 -0.10 -1.56 6.04
C HIS A 60 -0.08 -0.17 6.68
N ASN A 61 1.07 0.28 7.20
CA ASN A 61 1.30 1.57 7.84
C ASN A 61 2.13 2.52 6.97
N GLU A 62 2.24 2.24 5.66
CA GLU A 62 3.16 2.92 4.74
C GLU A 62 3.00 4.44 4.75
N LEU A 63 1.76 4.95 4.77
CA LEU A 63 1.51 6.39 4.82
C LEU A 63 2.13 7.04 6.06
N ALA A 64 1.91 6.46 7.24
CA ALA A 64 2.46 7.00 8.49
C ALA A 64 4.00 6.89 8.52
N ASP A 65 4.57 5.82 7.96
CA ASP A 65 6.02 5.64 7.89
C ASP A 65 6.68 6.63 6.92
N VAL A 66 6.05 6.89 5.76
CA VAL A 66 6.49 7.92 4.81
C VAL A 66 6.44 9.31 5.45
N LEU A 67 5.34 9.63 6.15
CA LEU A 67 5.21 10.91 6.86
C LEU A 67 6.25 11.06 7.98
N ALA A 68 6.47 10.03 8.79
CA ALA A 68 7.50 10.04 9.83
C ALA A 68 8.91 10.22 9.23
N THR A 69 9.18 9.55 8.11
CA THR A 69 10.45 9.68 7.37
C THR A 69 10.64 11.09 6.85
N LEU A 70 9.64 11.67 6.18
CA LEU A 70 9.67 13.05 5.69
C LEU A 70 9.89 14.04 6.84
N ALA A 71 9.17 13.87 7.95
CA ALA A 71 9.32 14.69 9.14
C ALA A 71 10.74 14.61 9.73
N SER A 72 11.36 13.43 9.71
CA SER A 72 12.73 13.24 10.21
C SER A 72 13.81 13.91 9.34
N MET A 73 13.51 14.13 8.06
CA MET A 73 14.41 14.81 7.12
C MET A 73 14.33 16.34 7.25
N LEU A 74 13.23 16.86 7.81
CA LEU A 74 13.08 18.29 8.02
C LEU A 74 13.95 18.75 9.19
N PRO A 75 14.75 19.82 9.04
CA PRO A 75 15.48 20.39 10.16
C PRO A 75 14.46 20.88 11.20
N TYR A 76 14.66 20.54 12.47
CA TYR A 76 13.81 21.03 13.57
C TYR A 76 13.92 22.56 13.66
N PRO A 77 12.90 23.33 13.25
CA PRO A 77 13.05 24.76 13.12
C PRO A 77 12.47 25.47 14.35
N GLY A 78 12.71 24.97 15.58
CA GLY A 78 12.24 25.63 16.81
C GLY A 78 10.79 26.16 16.73
N ASN A 79 10.57 27.39 17.20
CA ASN A 79 9.27 28.05 17.42
C ASN A 79 8.46 28.37 16.14
N LEU A 80 8.71 27.72 15.00
CA LEU A 80 8.00 28.00 13.76
C LEU A 80 6.69 27.22 13.68
N HIS A 81 5.64 27.92 13.26
CA HIS A 81 4.36 27.34 12.92
C HIS A 81 4.55 26.41 11.71
N ILE A 82 4.24 25.12 11.88
CA ILE A 82 4.20 24.16 10.79
C ILE A 82 2.77 24.19 10.26
N ASP A 83 2.60 24.65 9.03
CA ASP A 83 1.30 24.59 8.36
C ASP A 83 0.86 23.12 8.26
N PRO A 84 -0.40 22.79 8.61
CA PRO A 84 -0.91 21.43 8.48
C PRO A 84 -0.80 20.92 7.04
N LEU A 85 -0.23 19.73 6.87
CA LEU A 85 -0.25 19.05 5.58
C LEU A 85 -1.66 18.48 5.34
N GLU A 86 -2.35 18.99 4.33
CA GLU A 86 -3.63 18.41 3.89
C GLU A 86 -3.36 17.15 3.06
N ILE A 87 -3.91 16.01 3.52
CA ILE A 87 -3.85 14.73 2.81
C ILE A 87 -5.24 14.47 2.25
N GLN A 88 -5.35 14.41 0.92
CA GLN A 88 -6.57 14.03 0.23
C GLN A 88 -6.50 12.56 -0.18
N ILE A 89 -7.52 11.79 0.19
CA ILE A 89 -7.67 10.41 -0.28
C ILE A 89 -8.27 10.48 -1.68
N GLY A 90 -7.46 10.26 -2.71
CA GLY A 90 -7.97 10.09 -4.06
C GLY A 90 -8.64 8.72 -4.21
N GLU A 91 -9.82 8.67 -4.85
CA GLU A 91 -10.50 7.41 -5.16
C GLU A 91 -9.72 6.53 -6.17
N ARG A 92 -8.74 7.11 -6.86
CA ARG A 92 -7.88 6.42 -7.83
C ARG A 92 -6.52 6.05 -7.23
N HIS A 93 -6.07 4.84 -7.54
CA HIS A 93 -4.74 4.36 -7.18
C HIS A 93 -3.68 5.18 -7.93
N GLY A 94 -2.84 5.92 -7.21
CA GLY A 94 -1.86 6.86 -7.78
C GLY A 94 -0.69 6.24 -8.54
N TYR A 95 -0.58 4.92 -8.63
CA TYR A 95 0.53 4.26 -9.31
C TYR A 95 0.08 2.95 -9.99
N CYS A 96 -0.50 3.07 -11.18
CA CYS A 96 -0.30 2.02 -12.17
C CYS A 96 1.11 2.23 -12.74
N ASN A 97 2.10 1.48 -12.25
CA ASN A 97 3.37 1.38 -12.97
C ASN A 97 3.06 0.84 -14.36
N MET A 98 3.10 1.71 -15.37
CA MET A 98 3.04 1.30 -16.76
C MET A 98 4.35 0.57 -17.05
N ALA A 99 4.33 -0.76 -16.95
CA ALA A 99 5.33 -1.56 -17.63
C ALA A 99 4.97 -1.49 -19.11
N GLU A 100 5.50 -0.49 -19.82
CA GLU A 100 5.38 -0.38 -21.27
C GLU A 100 5.93 -1.68 -21.88
N MET A 101 5.03 -2.55 -22.33
CA MET A 101 5.38 -3.58 -23.29
C MET A 101 5.17 -2.91 -24.64
N GLU A 102 6.25 -2.71 -25.39
CA GLU A 102 6.18 -2.09 -26.71
C GLU A 102 5.05 -2.73 -27.53
N PRO A 103 4.19 -1.93 -28.18
CA PRO A 103 2.93 -2.39 -28.80
C PRO A 103 3.11 -3.45 -29.91
N ASN A 104 4.34 -3.65 -30.38
CA ASN A 104 4.68 -4.57 -31.48
C ASN A 104 5.47 -5.81 -31.03
N VAL A 105 5.64 -6.06 -29.74
CA VAL A 105 6.41 -7.22 -29.26
C VAL A 105 5.51 -8.43 -29.13
N GLN A 106 5.71 -9.42 -30.00
CA GLN A 106 5.16 -10.76 -29.78
C GLN A 106 5.89 -11.43 -28.60
N PRO A 107 5.15 -12.06 -27.67
CA PRO A 107 3.72 -12.34 -27.68
C PRO A 107 2.85 -11.17 -27.16
N SER A 108 1.66 -10.98 -27.74
CA SER A 108 0.74 -9.92 -27.33
C SER A 108 0.10 -10.20 -25.95
N TYR A 109 -0.42 -9.15 -25.30
CA TYR A 109 -1.19 -9.28 -24.04
C TYR A 109 -2.31 -10.34 -24.15
N HIS A 110 -3.02 -10.38 -25.28
CA HIS A 110 -4.09 -11.35 -25.51
C HIS A 110 -3.58 -12.78 -25.64
N ASP A 111 -2.40 -12.98 -26.24
CA ASP A 111 -1.77 -14.30 -26.35
C ASP A 111 -1.39 -14.84 -24.97
N ILE A 112 -0.80 -13.98 -24.13
CA ILE A 112 -0.41 -14.33 -22.74
C ILE A 112 -1.66 -14.65 -21.91
N LYS A 113 -2.69 -13.80 -21.98
CA LYS A 113 -3.97 -14.00 -21.27
C LYS A 113 -4.67 -15.28 -21.70
N ARG A 114 -4.69 -15.57 -23.01
CA ARG A 114 -5.25 -16.82 -23.57
C ARG A 114 -4.46 -18.04 -23.11
N SER A 115 -3.13 -17.99 -23.14
CA SER A 115 -2.29 -19.10 -22.66
C SER A 115 -2.48 -19.41 -21.18
N LEU A 116 -2.68 -18.39 -20.34
CA LEU A 116 -3.04 -18.60 -18.93
C LEU A 116 -4.42 -19.24 -18.75
N LYS A 117 -5.40 -18.83 -19.55
CA LYS A 117 -6.80 -19.31 -19.42
C LYS A 117 -7.01 -20.71 -19.99
N MET A 118 -6.46 -20.98 -21.19
CA MET A 118 -6.74 -22.20 -21.95
C MET A 118 -5.55 -23.17 -21.96
N LYS A 119 -4.38 -22.79 -21.43
CA LYS A 119 -3.11 -23.55 -21.51
C LYS A 119 -2.66 -23.83 -22.96
N GLU A 120 -3.12 -23.01 -23.90
CA GLU A 120 -2.85 -23.13 -25.33
C GLU A 120 -1.99 -21.96 -25.83
N TYR A 121 -1.13 -22.23 -26.82
CA TYR A 121 -0.33 -21.20 -27.48
C TYR A 121 -1.03 -20.75 -28.77
N PRO A 122 -0.78 -19.51 -29.25
CA PRO A 122 -1.29 -19.08 -30.54
C PRO A 122 -0.90 -20.06 -31.65
N GLU A 123 -1.82 -20.39 -32.54
CA GLU A 123 -1.63 -21.43 -33.57
C GLU A 123 -0.40 -21.17 -34.46
N GLN A 124 -0.11 -19.89 -34.73
CA GLN A 124 1.01 -19.45 -35.58
C GLN A 124 2.33 -19.22 -34.80
N SER A 125 2.38 -19.54 -33.50
CA SER A 125 3.56 -19.22 -32.69
C SER A 125 4.76 -20.14 -32.97
N ASN A 126 5.93 -19.54 -33.21
CA ASN A 126 7.18 -20.26 -33.36
C ASN A 126 7.72 -20.78 -32.00
N GLY A 127 8.74 -21.64 -32.01
CA GLY A 127 9.28 -22.25 -30.80
C GLY A 127 9.82 -21.24 -29.77
N ASP A 128 10.43 -20.16 -30.25
CA ASP A 128 10.97 -19.10 -29.38
C ASP A 128 9.85 -18.25 -28.76
N GLN A 129 8.78 -17.96 -29.50
CA GLN A 129 7.59 -17.27 -28.99
C GLN A 129 6.90 -18.09 -27.91
N LYS A 130 6.74 -19.41 -28.11
CA LYS A 130 6.20 -20.30 -27.07
C LYS A 130 7.08 -20.30 -25.82
N ARG A 131 8.41 -20.25 -25.98
CA ARG A 131 9.35 -20.13 -24.85
C ARG A 131 9.20 -18.79 -24.13
N THR A 132 9.05 -17.69 -24.85
CA THR A 132 8.82 -16.36 -24.28
C THR A 132 7.50 -16.29 -23.52
N ILE A 133 6.41 -16.80 -24.10
CA ILE A 133 5.10 -16.90 -23.41
C ILE A 133 5.26 -17.66 -22.09
N ARG A 134 5.90 -18.84 -22.10
CA ARG A 134 6.12 -19.63 -20.87
C ARG A 134 6.85 -18.86 -19.78
N ARG A 135 7.87 -18.09 -20.15
CA ARG A 135 8.65 -17.27 -19.21
C ARG A 135 7.83 -16.11 -18.65
N LEU A 136 6.98 -15.49 -19.46
CA LEU A 136 6.13 -14.39 -18.98
C LEU A 136 5.00 -14.90 -18.08
N VAL A 137 4.40 -16.03 -18.45
CA VAL A 137 3.31 -16.67 -17.71
C VAL A 137 3.75 -17.15 -16.32
N SER A 138 5.03 -17.49 -16.10
CA SER A 138 5.48 -17.93 -14.76
C SER A 138 5.31 -16.86 -13.68
N ASP A 139 5.34 -15.59 -14.08
CA ASP A 139 5.33 -14.45 -13.16
C ASP A 139 3.95 -13.76 -13.10
N LEU A 140 2.98 -14.31 -13.83
CA LEU A 140 1.64 -13.76 -14.02
C LEU A 140 0.56 -14.74 -13.56
N PHE A 141 -0.58 -14.21 -13.12
CA PHE A 141 -1.75 -15.03 -12.79
C PHE A 141 -3.05 -14.31 -13.14
N LEU A 142 -4.12 -15.09 -13.29
CA LEU A 142 -5.47 -14.58 -13.53
C LEU A 142 -6.24 -14.50 -12.21
N SER A 143 -6.92 -13.38 -11.99
CA SER A 143 -7.92 -13.22 -10.93
C SER A 143 -9.18 -12.60 -11.53
N GLY A 144 -10.27 -13.37 -11.59
CA GLY A 144 -11.45 -13.00 -12.37
C GLY A 144 -11.12 -12.79 -13.85
N GLU A 145 -11.45 -11.61 -14.38
CA GLU A 145 -11.11 -11.22 -15.75
C GLU A 145 -9.76 -10.48 -15.88
N GLY A 146 -9.13 -10.12 -14.75
CA GLY A 146 -7.89 -9.35 -14.71
C GLY A 146 -6.64 -10.22 -14.76
N LEU A 147 -5.59 -9.69 -15.41
CA LEU A 147 -4.25 -10.26 -15.40
C LEU A 147 -3.39 -9.51 -14.39
N TYR A 148 -2.65 -10.24 -13.55
CA TYR A 148 -1.86 -9.65 -12.46
C TYR A 148 -0.43 -10.17 -12.44
N LYS A 149 0.51 -9.27 -12.14
CA LYS A 149 1.91 -9.58 -11.86
C LYS A 149 2.19 -9.39 -10.38
N ARG A 150 2.83 -10.38 -9.75
CA ARG A 150 3.29 -10.26 -8.36
C ARG A 150 4.65 -9.55 -8.33
N THR A 151 4.75 -8.51 -7.51
CA THR A 151 6.02 -7.81 -7.26
C THR A 151 6.83 -8.48 -6.15
N PRO A 152 8.15 -8.23 -6.04
CA PRO A 152 8.97 -8.70 -4.92
C PRO A 152 8.43 -8.29 -3.54
N ASN A 153 7.75 -7.14 -3.46
CA ASN A 153 7.15 -6.62 -2.23
C ASN A 153 5.76 -7.22 -1.94
N LEU A 154 5.40 -8.32 -2.60
CA LEU A 154 4.09 -9.01 -2.51
C LEU A 154 2.88 -8.22 -3.02
N ASN A 155 3.05 -6.97 -3.45
CA ASN A 155 2.01 -6.18 -4.12
C ASN A 155 1.64 -6.78 -5.48
N LEU A 156 0.40 -6.52 -5.92
CA LEU A 156 -0.16 -6.96 -7.19
C LEU A 156 -0.27 -5.78 -8.16
N LEU A 157 0.33 -5.94 -9.34
CA LEU A 157 0.18 -4.98 -10.44
C LEU A 157 -0.81 -5.55 -11.45
N ARG A 158 -1.86 -4.79 -11.75
CA ARG A 158 -2.81 -5.13 -12.82
C ARG A 158 -2.14 -4.86 -14.17
N CYS A 159 -2.11 -5.88 -15.02
CA CYS A 159 -1.69 -5.76 -16.41
C CYS A 159 -2.91 -5.39 -17.27
N VAL A 160 -2.75 -4.36 -18.09
CA VAL A 160 -3.78 -3.84 -19.00
C VAL A 160 -3.21 -3.79 -20.41
N ASP A 161 -4.07 -3.92 -21.43
CA ASP A 161 -3.65 -3.68 -22.81
C ASP A 161 -3.56 -2.18 -23.12
N VAL A 162 -3.06 -1.85 -24.31
CA VAL A 162 -2.83 -0.46 -24.73
C VAL A 162 -4.13 0.33 -24.79
N GLU A 163 -5.25 -0.28 -25.19
CA GLU A 163 -6.54 0.39 -25.26
C GLU A 163 -7.10 0.68 -23.87
N GLU A 164 -7.03 -0.30 -22.97
CA GLU A 164 -7.44 -0.17 -21.57
C GLU A 164 -6.54 0.82 -20.82
N ALA A 165 -5.22 0.81 -21.07
CA ALA A 165 -4.29 1.81 -20.55
C ALA A 165 -4.68 3.22 -21.01
N GLY A 166 -5.00 3.39 -22.30
CA GLY A 166 -5.49 4.66 -22.84
C GLY A 166 -6.74 5.15 -22.11
N ARG A 167 -7.73 4.28 -21.90
CA ARG A 167 -8.93 4.62 -21.11
C ARG A 167 -8.59 5.05 -19.68
N ILE A 168 -7.67 4.35 -19.01
CA ILE A 168 -7.28 4.65 -17.62
C ILE A 168 -6.57 6.02 -17.52
N ILE A 169 -5.72 6.36 -18.49
CA ILE A 169 -4.93 7.60 -18.47
C ILE A 169 -5.76 8.84 -18.79
N TYR A 170 -6.74 8.71 -19.70
CA TYR A 170 -7.54 9.84 -20.19
C TYR A 170 -8.91 9.97 -19.51
N GLU A 171 -9.19 9.17 -18.47
CA GLU A 171 -10.31 9.31 -17.54
C GLU A 171 -9.92 10.06 -16.25
#